data_AF-A0AAJ6QU83-F1
#
_entry.id   AF-A0AAJ6QU83-F1
#
_cell.length_a   1.000
_cell.length_b   1.000
_cell.length_c   1.000
_cell.angle_alpha   90.00
_cell.angle_beta   90.00
_cell.angle_gamma   90.00
#
_symmetry.space_group_name_H-M   'P 1'
#
loop_
_entity.id
_entity.type
_entity.pdbx_description
1 polymer ?
#
loop_
_entity_poly.entity_id
_entity_poly.type
_entity_poly.pdbx_seq_one_letter_code
_entity_poly.pdbx_strand_id
1 'polypeptide(L)'
;MAYTSVSLPFRILYLAHAWLFTLDVLLLSRRRARTPVAIATLSLLLGTLLYLIVTCGQMANMSSFSMTTGHGQPSDRTQTPPPELRGPDGGNRNTAVPSPCLQCPDNRDWFLQQLSHLSKRIDHLHAEIQKCDCKKISFEDSQLQEAIHQALKLYDADKTGMADYALESAGGSVLSTRCSETYTTHMGRYYLFGVVPLFWKRPSPRLAIQPTLAVGECWPFVGSVGYLVLQLSRRIHVEAFTLEHIPASLALNGNIDSAPNDFEVYGMDSAEDKAGFLLGRYNYSITGEPLQNFKVQHQTERTFEFVELKILTNHGNIHYTCLYRFRVHGKPVHDDTVW
;
A
#
# COMPACT_ATOMS: atom_id res chain seq x y z
N MET A 1 14.05 -64.49 -0.89
CA MET A 1 13.56 -64.64 -2.28
C MET A 1 12.10 -64.20 -2.32
N ALA A 2 11.82 -63.06 -2.95
CA ALA A 2 10.51 -62.72 -3.52
C ALA A 2 10.74 -61.52 -4.44
N TYR A 3 11.21 -61.78 -5.67
CA TYR A 3 11.14 -60.81 -6.74
C TYR A 3 9.66 -60.64 -7.07
N THR A 4 9.07 -59.50 -6.70
CA THR A 4 7.77 -59.10 -7.23
C THR A 4 7.97 -58.78 -8.71
N SER A 5 7.60 -59.75 -9.54
CA SER A 5 7.52 -59.62 -10.97
C SER A 5 6.50 -58.53 -11.29
N VAL A 6 6.99 -57.35 -11.64
CA VAL A 6 6.19 -56.34 -12.33
C VAL A 6 5.64 -57.05 -13.57
N SER A 7 4.32 -57.26 -13.58
CA SER A 7 3.67 -58.17 -14.52
C SER A 7 4.01 -57.76 -15.95
N LEU A 8 4.30 -58.77 -16.78
CA LEU A 8 4.58 -58.64 -18.22
C LEU A 8 3.71 -57.60 -18.96
N PRO A 9 2.40 -57.43 -18.68
CA PRO A 9 1.59 -56.37 -19.31
C PRO A 9 2.08 -54.93 -19.05
N PHE A 10 2.66 -54.63 -17.88
CA PHE A 10 3.17 -53.29 -17.58
C PHE A 10 4.42 -52.94 -18.38
N ARG A 11 5.30 -53.91 -18.64
CA ARG A 11 6.50 -53.70 -19.47
C ARG A 11 6.12 -53.49 -20.94
N ILE A 12 5.09 -54.19 -21.41
CA ILE A 12 4.56 -54.03 -22.77
C ILE A 12 3.90 -52.66 -22.91
N LEU A 13 3.11 -52.23 -21.91
CA LEU A 13 2.48 -50.90 -21.92
C LEU A 13 3.52 -49.77 -21.91
N TYR A 14 4.61 -49.95 -21.14
CA TYR A 14 5.72 -49.00 -21.09
C TYR A 14 6.48 -48.93 -22.42
N LEU A 15 6.77 -50.08 -23.04
CA LEU A 15 7.44 -50.13 -24.35
C LEU A 15 6.55 -49.60 -25.47
N ALA A 16 5.24 -49.82 -25.41
CA ALA A 16 4.27 -49.24 -26.34
C ALA A 16 4.20 -47.71 -26.19
N HIS A 17 4.21 -47.20 -24.96
CA HIS A 17 4.28 -45.75 -24.70
C HIS A 17 5.60 -45.14 -25.19
N ALA A 18 6.73 -45.83 -24.99
CA ALA A 18 8.03 -45.38 -25.47
C ALA A 18 8.12 -45.37 -27.01
N TRP A 19 7.49 -46.34 -27.68
CA TRP A 19 7.39 -46.38 -29.15
C TRP A 19 6.46 -45.31 -29.72
N LEU A 20 5.33 -45.02 -29.06
CA LEU A 20 4.46 -43.92 -29.45
C LEU A 20 5.16 -42.56 -29.28
N PHE A 21 5.96 -42.41 -28.22
CA PHE A 21 6.78 -41.22 -27.99
C PHE A 21 7.83 -41.00 -29.10
N THR A 22 8.53 -42.05 -29.56
CA THR A 22 9.52 -41.91 -30.65
C THR A 22 8.87 -41.64 -32.01
N LEU A 23 7.69 -42.23 -32.27
CA LEU A 23 6.90 -41.97 -33.47
C LEU A 23 6.40 -40.51 -33.52
N ASP A 24 5.89 -40.00 -32.39
CA ASP A 24 5.43 -38.61 -32.28
C ASP A 24 6.58 -37.62 -32.45
N VAL A 25 7.74 -37.87 -31.84
CA VAL A 25 8.95 -37.03 -32.01
C VAL A 25 9.43 -37.03 -33.48
N LEU A 26 9.38 -38.17 -34.16
CA LEU A 26 9.73 -38.28 -35.58
C LEU A 26 8.73 -37.57 -36.50
N LEU A 27 7.43 -37.70 -36.23
CA LEU A 27 6.38 -37.02 -37.00
C LEU A 27 6.40 -35.49 -36.76
N LEU A 28 6.75 -35.05 -35.56
CA LEU A 28 6.89 -33.64 -35.20
C LEU A 28 8.20 -33.01 -35.74
N SER A 29 9.25 -33.80 -35.98
CA SER A 29 10.48 -33.32 -36.64
C SER A 29 10.26 -32.86 -38.09
N ARG A 30 9.17 -33.32 -38.73
CA ARG A 30 8.80 -32.94 -40.11
C ARG A 30 7.89 -31.70 -40.21
N ARG A 31 7.32 -31.20 -39.11
CA ARG A 31 6.51 -29.96 -39.13
C ARG A 31 7.08 -28.93 -38.19
N ARG A 32 7.69 -27.89 -38.78
CA ARG A 32 8.18 -26.68 -38.10
C ARG A 32 7.01 -25.93 -37.47
N ALA A 33 6.61 -26.28 -36.26
CA ALA A 33 5.63 -25.56 -35.44
C ALA A 33 6.19 -25.33 -34.03
N ARG A 34 6.63 -24.08 -33.78
CA ARG A 34 7.00 -23.59 -32.45
C ARG A 34 5.71 -23.19 -31.72
N THR A 35 5.62 -23.57 -30.44
CA THR A 35 4.67 -23.19 -29.36
C THR A 35 3.76 -24.27 -28.75
N PRO A 36 3.08 -25.19 -29.45
CA PRO A 36 2.21 -26.17 -28.77
C PRO A 36 2.99 -27.31 -28.06
N VAL A 37 4.25 -27.52 -28.44
CA VAL A 37 5.11 -28.59 -27.92
C VAL A 37 5.52 -28.35 -26.47
N ALA A 38 5.82 -27.09 -26.09
CA ALA A 38 6.28 -26.76 -24.74
C ALA A 38 5.18 -26.97 -23.68
N ILE A 39 3.93 -26.66 -24.03
CA ILE A 39 2.77 -26.78 -23.14
C ILE A 39 2.43 -28.26 -22.92
N ALA A 40 2.45 -29.08 -23.98
CA ALA A 40 2.23 -30.52 -23.86
C ALA A 40 3.32 -31.22 -23.03
N THR A 41 4.59 -30.83 -23.21
CA THR A 41 5.69 -31.37 -22.41
C THR A 41 5.60 -30.97 -20.94
N LEU A 42 5.16 -29.75 -20.63
CA LEU A 42 5.01 -29.29 -19.23
C LEU A 42 3.87 -30.04 -18.52
N SER A 43 2.74 -30.25 -19.21
CA SER A 43 1.58 -30.98 -18.66
C SER A 43 1.90 -32.44 -18.34
N LEU A 44 2.70 -33.11 -19.19
CA LEU A 44 3.14 -34.49 -18.97
C LEU A 44 4.18 -34.61 -17.84
N LEU A 45 5.08 -33.63 -17.71
CA LEU A 45 6.02 -33.56 -16.59
C LEU A 45 5.31 -33.31 -15.25
N LEU A 46 4.28 -32.45 -15.23
CA LEU A 46 3.45 -32.25 -14.03
C LEU A 46 2.67 -33.52 -13.67
N GLY A 47 2.09 -34.21 -14.66
CA GLY A 47 1.35 -35.46 -14.43
C GLY A 47 2.23 -36.58 -13.88
N THR A 48 3.46 -36.72 -14.40
CA THR A 48 4.44 -37.72 -13.90
C THR A 48 4.96 -37.37 -12.50
N LEU A 49 5.17 -36.09 -12.20
CA LEU A 49 5.54 -35.64 -10.86
C LEU A 49 4.42 -35.90 -9.83
N LEU A 50 3.17 -35.60 -10.18
CA LEU A 50 2.00 -35.89 -9.33
C LEU A 50 1.85 -37.40 -9.08
N TYR A 51 2.04 -38.22 -10.11
CA TYR A 51 2.01 -39.67 -9.98
C TYR A 51 3.11 -40.18 -9.04
N LEU A 52 4.33 -39.64 -9.14
CA LEU A 52 5.43 -39.96 -8.21
C LEU A 52 5.12 -39.53 -6.77
N ILE A 53 4.51 -38.36 -6.56
CA ILE A 53 4.13 -37.90 -5.21
C ILE A 53 3.07 -38.82 -4.60
N VAL A 54 2.05 -39.22 -5.39
CA VAL A 54 0.98 -40.10 -4.91
C VAL A 54 1.50 -41.52 -4.65
N THR A 55 2.35 -42.05 -5.52
CA THR A 55 2.92 -43.41 -5.37
C THR A 55 4.01 -43.48 -4.30
N CYS A 56 4.79 -42.42 -4.10
CA CYS A 56 5.82 -42.35 -3.05
C CYS A 56 5.23 -41.99 -1.68
N GLY A 57 4.14 -41.20 -1.64
CA GLY A 57 3.38 -40.91 -0.41
C GLY A 57 2.70 -42.14 0.20
N GLN A 58 2.42 -43.17 -0.60
CA GLN A 58 1.93 -44.47 -0.12
C GLN A 58 3.04 -45.34 0.52
N MET A 59 4.32 -45.08 0.25
CA MET A 59 5.44 -45.82 0.89
C MET A 59 5.88 -45.22 2.24
N ALA A 60 5.56 -43.95 2.51
CA ALA A 60 5.95 -43.28 3.76
C ALA A 60 5.00 -43.57 4.95
N ASN A 61 3.90 -44.29 4.74
CA ASN A 61 2.86 -44.51 5.76
C ASN A 61 2.91 -45.92 6.41
N MET A 62 4.02 -46.64 6.26
CA MET A 62 4.28 -47.92 6.95
C MET A 62 5.65 -47.92 7.62
N SER A 63 5.82 -47.10 8.67
CA SER A 63 6.84 -47.35 9.71
C SER A 63 6.60 -46.49 10.96
N SER A 64 6.34 -47.16 12.10
CA SER A 64 6.50 -46.75 13.52
C SER A 64 5.69 -45.53 14.01
N PHE A 65 4.75 -45.57 14.97
CA PHE A 65 4.58 -46.24 16.28
C PHE A 65 5.53 -45.79 17.43
N SER A 66 4.93 -45.05 18.38
CA SER A 66 5.08 -45.08 19.86
C SER A 66 5.94 -44.06 20.64
N MET A 67 5.22 -43.39 21.56
CA MET A 67 5.51 -42.99 22.96
C MET A 67 6.75 -42.15 23.31
N THR A 68 6.52 -41.00 23.96
CA THR A 68 6.61 -40.91 25.44
C THR A 68 6.07 -39.60 26.01
N THR A 69 5.61 -39.72 27.25
CA THR A 69 4.91 -38.81 28.16
C THR A 69 5.78 -37.69 28.74
N GLY A 70 5.18 -36.52 28.97
CA GLY A 70 5.75 -35.44 29.80
C GLY A 70 4.65 -34.60 30.43
N HIS A 71 4.51 -34.73 31.76
CA HIS A 71 3.56 -34.04 32.62
C HIS A 71 3.69 -32.51 32.58
N GLY A 72 2.56 -31.80 32.51
CA GLY A 72 2.44 -30.38 32.84
C GLY A 72 1.27 -30.16 33.82
N GLN A 73 1.57 -29.61 35.01
CA GLN A 73 0.59 -29.20 36.00
C GLN A 73 -0.06 -27.85 35.60
N PRO A 74 -1.34 -27.60 35.93
CA PRO A 74 -1.98 -26.32 35.72
C PRO A 74 -1.88 -25.41 36.97
N SER A 75 -1.56 -24.14 36.75
CA SER A 75 -1.62 -23.08 37.77
C SER A 75 -2.99 -22.39 37.74
N ASP A 76 -3.58 -22.33 38.93
CA ASP A 76 -4.86 -21.72 39.28
C ASP A 76 -4.79 -20.18 39.28
N ARG A 77 -5.79 -19.51 38.69
CA ARG A 77 -6.14 -18.12 39.06
C ARG A 77 -7.56 -17.78 38.63
N THR A 78 -8.46 -17.96 39.58
CA THR A 78 -9.85 -17.52 39.61
C THR A 78 -9.93 -15.99 39.64
N GLN A 79 -10.80 -15.41 38.82
CA GLN A 79 -11.20 -14.00 38.88
C GLN A 79 -12.47 -13.87 39.72
N THR A 80 -12.41 -13.03 40.74
CA THR A 80 -13.52 -12.62 41.61
C THR A 80 -14.15 -11.32 41.09
N PRO A 81 -15.50 -11.18 41.10
CA PRO A 81 -16.17 -9.89 41.03
C PRO A 81 -16.40 -9.31 42.45
N PRO A 82 -16.40 -7.98 42.64
CA PRO A 82 -16.67 -7.38 43.95
C PRO A 82 -18.18 -7.25 44.26
N PRO A 83 -18.58 -7.23 45.55
CA PRO A 83 -19.94 -7.49 45.98
C PRO A 83 -20.76 -6.24 46.32
N GLU A 84 -22.07 -6.34 46.11
CA GLU A 84 -23.13 -5.50 46.67
C GLU A 84 -23.24 -5.68 48.19
N LEU A 85 -23.44 -4.57 48.92
CA LEU A 85 -23.72 -4.58 50.36
C LEU A 85 -25.21 -4.31 50.61
N ARG A 86 -25.92 -5.33 51.11
CA ARG A 86 -27.20 -5.22 51.85
C ARG A 86 -26.91 -5.06 53.34
N GLY A 87 -27.72 -4.23 54.01
CA GLY A 87 -27.78 -4.11 55.48
C GLY A 87 -28.28 -5.39 56.16
N PRO A 88 -28.28 -5.43 57.50
CA PRO A 88 -29.58 -5.49 58.18
C PRO A 88 -29.65 -4.91 59.62
N ASP A 89 -30.90 -4.81 60.09
CA ASP A 89 -31.44 -5.00 61.45
C ASP A 89 -31.09 -4.06 62.61
N GLY A 90 -32.10 -3.29 63.03
CA GLY A 90 -33.03 -3.78 64.06
C GLY A 90 -32.52 -3.96 65.49
N GLY A 91 -32.38 -2.86 66.22
CA GLY A 91 -32.86 -2.70 67.61
C GLY A 91 -32.01 -3.24 68.78
N ASN A 92 -31.54 -2.34 69.67
CA ASN A 92 -32.04 -2.29 71.06
C ASN A 92 -31.67 -0.99 71.80
N ARG A 93 -32.60 -0.64 72.68
CA ARG A 93 -32.79 0.41 73.69
C ARG A 93 -31.62 1.00 74.49
N ASN A 94 -31.92 2.21 75.00
CA ASN A 94 -31.46 2.92 76.20
C ASN A 94 -30.11 3.67 76.05
N THR A 95 -30.04 4.99 76.10
CA THR A 95 -30.37 5.87 77.25
C THR A 95 -30.20 7.34 76.85
N ALA A 96 -30.80 8.22 77.65
CA ALA A 96 -31.00 9.66 77.47
C ALA A 96 -29.78 10.47 76.97
N VAL A 97 -30.03 11.36 76.01
CA VAL A 97 -29.15 12.46 75.60
C VAL A 97 -29.79 13.79 76.02
N PRO A 98 -29.08 14.67 76.77
CA PRO A 98 -29.58 15.99 77.13
C PRO A 98 -29.46 16.97 75.94
N SER A 99 -30.36 17.95 75.95
CA SER A 99 -30.69 18.93 74.91
C SER A 99 -29.49 19.67 74.28
N PRO A 100 -29.48 19.92 72.96
CA PRO A 100 -28.47 20.71 72.30
C PRO A 100 -28.75 22.22 72.36
N CYS A 101 -27.65 22.98 72.36
CA CYS A 101 -27.56 24.43 72.41
C CYS A 101 -28.42 25.13 71.34
N LEU A 102 -29.21 26.13 71.77
CA LEU A 102 -29.77 27.15 70.89
C LEU A 102 -28.67 28.14 70.46
N GLN A 103 -28.84 28.67 69.24
CA GLN A 103 -28.01 29.65 68.51
C GLN A 103 -26.82 29.10 67.69
N CYS A 104 -27.13 28.59 66.50
CA CYS A 104 -26.34 28.86 65.28
C CYS A 104 -27.13 29.90 64.44
N PRO A 105 -26.49 30.90 63.80
CA PRO A 105 -27.17 31.78 62.84
C PRO A 105 -27.74 30.94 61.68
N ASP A 106 -28.97 31.24 61.25
CA ASP A 106 -29.68 30.49 60.21
C ASP A 106 -28.92 30.56 58.87
N ASN A 107 -28.09 29.54 58.63
CA ASN A 107 -27.28 29.35 57.42
C ASN A 107 -28.14 29.23 56.15
N ARG A 108 -29.46 29.06 56.32
CA ARG A 108 -30.45 28.96 55.26
C ARG A 108 -30.60 30.27 54.50
N ASP A 109 -30.65 31.42 55.18
CA ASP A 109 -30.87 32.71 54.52
C ASP A 109 -29.65 33.11 53.68
N TRP A 110 -28.44 32.88 54.23
CA TRP A 110 -27.19 33.07 53.48
C TRP A 110 -27.11 32.16 52.25
N PHE A 111 -27.51 30.89 52.38
CA PHE A 111 -27.51 29.94 51.27
C PHE A 111 -28.53 30.32 50.18
N LEU A 112 -29.74 30.73 50.57
CA LEU A 112 -30.77 31.22 49.65
C LEU A 112 -30.32 32.49 48.91
N GLN A 113 -29.60 33.38 49.59
CA GLN A 113 -29.02 34.57 48.97
C GLN A 113 -27.97 34.21 47.91
N GLN A 114 -27.09 33.24 48.21
CA GLN A 114 -26.10 32.75 47.25
C GLN A 114 -26.73 32.08 46.03
N LEU A 115 -27.78 31.25 46.22
CA LEU A 115 -28.52 30.64 45.11
C LEU A 115 -29.18 31.70 44.21
N SER A 116 -29.76 32.75 44.80
CA SER A 116 -30.36 33.84 44.02
C SER A 116 -29.33 34.60 43.17
N HIS A 117 -28.11 34.77 43.70
CA HIS A 117 -27.02 35.42 43.00
C HIS A 117 -26.47 34.55 41.86
N LEU A 118 -26.36 33.24 42.08
CA LEU A 118 -26.01 32.26 41.05
C LEU A 118 -27.04 32.21 39.92
N SER A 119 -28.34 32.19 40.25
CA SER A 119 -29.42 32.22 39.25
C SER A 119 -29.28 33.44 38.35
N LYS A 120 -29.12 34.64 38.93
CA LYS A 120 -28.96 35.88 38.15
C LYS A 120 -27.73 35.86 37.24
N ARG A 121 -26.63 35.26 37.69
CA ARG A 121 -25.42 35.11 36.85
C ARG A 121 -25.65 34.13 35.70
N ILE A 122 -26.37 33.04 35.95
CA ILE A 122 -26.77 32.08 34.92
C ILE A 122 -27.68 32.76 33.89
N ASP A 123 -28.66 33.54 34.34
CA ASP A 123 -29.58 34.27 33.46
C ASP A 123 -28.85 35.34 32.62
N HIS A 124 -27.88 36.04 33.22
CA HIS A 124 -27.02 36.98 32.50
C HIS A 124 -26.16 36.29 31.43
N LEU A 125 -25.55 35.14 31.79
CA LEU A 125 -24.78 34.34 30.85
C LEU A 125 -25.65 33.81 29.71
N HIS A 126 -26.86 33.35 29.99
CA HIS A 126 -27.81 32.93 28.96
C HIS A 126 -28.20 34.08 28.04
N ALA A 127 -28.44 35.28 28.58
CA ALA A 127 -28.73 36.47 27.78
C ALA A 127 -27.54 36.89 26.91
N GLU A 128 -26.31 36.79 27.41
CA GLU A 128 -25.08 37.05 26.63
C GLU A 128 -24.87 35.99 25.53
N ILE A 129 -25.07 34.70 25.84
CA ILE A 129 -24.97 33.62 24.84
C ILE A 129 -26.03 33.79 23.74
N GLN A 130 -27.24 34.22 24.09
CA GLN A 130 -28.30 34.47 23.11
C GLN A 130 -28.04 35.72 22.25
N LYS A 131 -27.23 36.67 22.76
CA LYS A 131 -26.79 37.87 22.05
C LYS A 131 -25.62 37.60 21.11
N CYS A 132 -24.83 36.56 21.37
CA CYS A 132 -23.99 35.95 20.36
C CYS A 132 -24.91 35.31 19.33
N ASP A 133 -25.22 36.04 18.26
CA ASP A 133 -25.72 35.48 17.01
C ASP A 133 -24.61 34.59 16.45
N CYS A 134 -24.50 33.38 17.02
CA CYS A 134 -23.86 32.27 16.37
C CYS A 134 -24.72 32.00 15.15
N LYS A 135 -24.47 32.76 14.07
CA LYS A 135 -24.86 32.38 12.72
C LYS A 135 -24.44 30.94 12.59
N LYS A 136 -25.41 30.04 12.73
CA LYS A 136 -25.27 28.67 12.28
C LYS A 136 -24.84 28.87 10.83
N ILE A 137 -23.61 28.51 10.50
CA ILE A 137 -23.20 28.38 9.12
C ILE A 137 -24.04 27.22 8.62
N SER A 138 -25.30 27.48 8.25
CA SER A 138 -26.09 26.57 7.46
C SER A 138 -25.55 26.75 6.06
N PHE A 139 -24.50 25.99 5.72
CA PHE A 139 -24.36 25.59 4.34
C PHE A 139 -25.70 24.96 3.97
N GLU A 140 -26.34 25.42 2.89
CA GLU A 140 -27.46 24.66 2.36
C GLU A 140 -26.95 23.24 2.09
N ASP A 141 -27.64 22.23 2.62
CA ASP A 141 -27.23 20.83 2.49
C ASP A 141 -26.96 20.47 1.02
N SER A 142 -27.70 21.07 0.08
CA SER A 142 -27.50 20.93 -1.37
C SER A 142 -26.10 21.34 -1.84
N GLN A 143 -25.58 22.48 -1.40
CA GLN A 143 -24.27 23.01 -1.78
C GLN A 143 -23.14 22.18 -1.15
N LEU A 144 -23.34 21.72 0.09
CA LEU A 144 -22.41 20.83 0.76
C LEU A 144 -22.33 19.47 0.06
N GLN A 145 -23.49 18.88 -0.29
CA GLN A 145 -23.54 17.61 -1.02
C GLN A 145 -22.86 17.72 -2.39
N GLU A 146 -23.08 18.82 -3.11
CA GLU A 146 -22.41 19.05 -4.40
C GLU A 146 -20.89 19.18 -4.24
N ALA A 147 -20.41 19.93 -3.24
CA ALA A 147 -18.98 20.06 -2.97
C ALA A 147 -18.32 18.71 -2.61
N ILE A 148 -19.00 17.89 -1.79
CA ILE A 148 -18.53 16.53 -1.45
C ILE A 148 -18.48 15.66 -2.69
N HIS A 149 -19.53 15.69 -3.52
CA HIS A 149 -19.60 14.91 -4.74
C HIS A 149 -18.51 15.30 -5.74
N GLN A 150 -18.22 16.60 -5.88
CA GLN A 150 -17.12 17.09 -6.73
C GLN A 150 -15.75 16.66 -6.20
N ALA A 151 -15.53 16.69 -4.89
CA ALA A 151 -14.28 16.24 -4.28
C ALA A 151 -14.06 14.73 -4.48
N LEU A 152 -15.08 13.91 -4.30
CA LEU A 152 -15.03 12.47 -4.56
C LEU A 152 -14.79 12.17 -6.04
N LYS A 153 -15.47 12.87 -6.94
CA LYS A 153 -15.25 12.74 -8.39
C LYS A 153 -13.81 13.06 -8.78
N LEU A 154 -13.20 14.09 -8.17
CA LEU A 154 -11.80 14.42 -8.40
C LEU A 154 -10.86 13.34 -7.84
N TYR A 155 -11.17 12.81 -6.66
CA TYR A 155 -10.41 11.71 -6.05
C TYR A 155 -10.41 10.46 -6.95
N ASP A 156 -11.59 10.08 -7.46
CA ASP A 156 -11.76 8.96 -8.39
C ASP A 156 -11.05 9.20 -9.73
N ALA A 157 -10.94 10.47 -10.15
CA ALA A 157 -10.15 10.90 -11.32
C ALA A 157 -8.64 10.97 -11.03
N ASP A 158 -8.11 9.93 -10.39
CA ASP A 158 -6.70 9.79 -10.00
C ASP A 158 -6.17 11.00 -9.20
N LYS A 159 -7.03 11.60 -8.36
CA LYS A 159 -6.78 12.77 -7.49
C LYS A 159 -6.45 14.08 -8.21
N THR A 160 -6.10 14.04 -9.49
CA THR A 160 -5.61 15.19 -10.26
C THR A 160 -6.59 15.68 -11.31
N GLY A 161 -7.49 14.81 -11.80
CA GLY A 161 -8.36 15.11 -12.94
C GLY A 161 -7.60 15.28 -14.27
N MET A 162 -6.31 14.90 -14.32
CA MET A 162 -5.45 15.03 -15.50
C MET A 162 -5.01 13.64 -15.98
N ALA A 163 -4.91 13.46 -17.30
CA ALA A 163 -4.41 12.22 -17.88
C ALA A 163 -2.91 12.05 -17.57
N ASP A 164 -2.52 10.85 -17.12
CA ASP A 164 -1.13 10.47 -16.85
C ASP A 164 -0.57 9.69 -18.05
N TYR A 165 0.27 10.35 -18.86
CA TYR A 165 0.89 9.74 -20.04
C TYR A 165 2.11 8.88 -19.70
N ALA A 166 2.62 8.94 -18.47
CA ALA A 166 3.70 8.06 -18.01
C ALA A 166 3.18 6.73 -17.46
N LEU A 167 1.87 6.63 -17.16
CA LEU A 167 1.24 5.47 -16.54
C LEU A 167 1.48 4.18 -17.34
N GLU A 168 2.02 3.16 -16.66
CA GLU A 168 2.41 1.91 -17.31
C GLU A 168 1.22 1.14 -17.91
N SER A 169 0.11 1.06 -17.18
CA SER A 169 -1.10 0.37 -17.65
C SER A 169 -1.76 1.06 -18.85
N ALA A 170 -1.44 2.34 -19.10
CA ALA A 170 -1.90 3.11 -20.25
C ALA A 170 -0.92 3.06 -21.44
N GLY A 171 0.19 2.32 -21.34
CA GLY A 171 1.20 2.17 -22.39
C GLY A 171 2.49 2.97 -22.18
N GLY A 172 2.60 3.72 -21.08
CA GLY A 172 3.90 4.28 -20.66
C GLY A 172 4.88 3.17 -20.30
N SER A 173 6.19 3.44 -20.41
CA SER A 173 7.20 2.45 -20.04
C SER A 173 8.49 3.09 -19.56
N VAL A 174 9.22 2.36 -18.71
CA VAL A 174 10.58 2.74 -18.31
C VAL A 174 11.56 2.19 -19.34
N LEU A 175 12.31 3.06 -19.99
CA LEU A 175 13.31 2.66 -20.99
C LEU A 175 14.68 2.41 -20.37
N SER A 176 15.11 3.28 -19.46
CA SER A 176 16.44 3.25 -18.89
C SER A 176 16.50 3.99 -17.56
N THR A 177 17.43 3.59 -16.69
CA THR A 177 17.81 4.35 -15.49
C THR A 177 19.17 5.04 -15.66
N ARG A 178 19.68 5.12 -16.90
CA ARG A 178 21.04 5.58 -17.22
C ARG A 178 22.09 4.83 -16.37
N CYS A 179 22.61 5.45 -15.33
CA CYS A 179 23.59 4.90 -14.39
C CYS A 179 23.03 4.69 -12.98
N SER A 180 21.75 4.97 -12.74
CA SER A 180 21.12 4.77 -11.43
C SER A 180 20.90 3.30 -11.15
N GLU A 181 21.58 2.84 -10.10
CA GLU A 181 21.45 1.49 -9.59
C GLU A 181 20.31 1.40 -8.58
N THR A 182 19.46 0.38 -8.73
CA THR A 182 18.41 0.10 -7.77
C THR A 182 19.00 -0.33 -6.43
N TYR A 183 18.66 0.37 -5.36
CA TYR A 183 19.09 0.03 -4.01
C TYR A 183 18.31 -1.19 -3.52
N THR A 184 19.03 -2.23 -3.10
CA THR A 184 18.42 -3.52 -2.78
C THR A 184 18.82 -4.01 -1.39
N THR A 185 18.06 -3.61 -0.36
CA THR A 185 18.22 -4.14 1.00
C THR A 185 16.95 -4.79 1.52
N HIS A 186 17.09 -5.92 2.21
CA HIS A 186 16.11 -6.59 3.07
C HIS A 186 14.63 -6.52 2.61
N MET A 187 14.40 -6.71 1.32
CA MET A 187 13.04 -6.83 0.79
C MET A 187 12.46 -8.22 1.09
N GLY A 188 11.14 -8.34 1.02
CA GLY A 188 10.45 -9.62 1.24
C GLY A 188 11.01 -10.74 0.36
N ARG A 189 11.00 -11.97 0.87
CA ARG A 189 11.46 -13.15 0.13
C ARG A 189 10.25 -13.97 -0.33
N TYR A 190 10.27 -14.43 -1.56
CA TYR A 190 9.27 -15.38 -2.05
C TYR A 190 9.60 -16.79 -1.57
N TYR A 191 8.58 -17.53 -1.14
CA TYR A 191 8.71 -18.89 -0.66
C TYR A 191 7.83 -19.83 -1.48
N LEU A 192 8.36 -20.99 -1.84
CA LEU A 192 7.59 -22.09 -2.38
C LEU A 192 7.00 -22.91 -1.22
N PHE A 193 5.70 -23.17 -1.26
CA PHE A 193 4.95 -23.84 -0.19
C PHE A 193 5.12 -23.22 1.20
N GLY A 194 5.46 -21.92 1.27
CA GLY A 194 5.67 -21.20 2.53
C GLY A 194 6.94 -21.56 3.30
N VAL A 195 7.75 -22.50 2.81
CA VAL A 195 8.93 -23.01 3.54
C VAL A 195 10.23 -22.95 2.74
N VAL A 196 10.20 -23.13 1.41
CA VAL A 196 11.44 -23.13 0.61
C VAL A 196 11.71 -21.72 0.08
N PRO A 197 12.80 -21.05 0.49
CA PRO A 197 13.14 -19.73 -0.04
C PRO A 197 13.49 -19.79 -1.52
N LEU A 198 12.84 -18.98 -2.35
CA LEU A 198 13.09 -18.91 -3.80
C LEU A 198 14.02 -17.73 -4.13
N PHE A 199 13.47 -16.52 -4.20
CA PHE A 199 14.20 -15.32 -4.57
C PHE A 199 13.69 -14.13 -3.75
N TRP A 200 14.57 -13.15 -3.59
CA TRP A 200 14.22 -11.88 -2.96
C TRP A 200 13.37 -11.05 -3.91
N LYS A 201 12.36 -10.35 -3.39
CA LYS A 201 11.69 -9.28 -4.12
C LYS A 201 12.75 -8.21 -4.43
N ARG A 202 12.87 -7.86 -5.70
CA ARG A 202 13.75 -6.77 -6.16
C ARG A 202 12.82 -5.64 -6.64
N PRO A 203 12.96 -4.41 -6.12
CA PRO A 203 12.13 -3.34 -6.59
C PRO A 203 12.52 -3.01 -8.03
N SER A 204 11.55 -2.57 -8.81
CA SER A 204 11.76 -2.22 -10.22
C SER A 204 11.54 -0.73 -10.40
N PRO A 205 12.30 -0.04 -11.28
CA PRO A 205 12.00 1.32 -11.70
C PRO A 205 10.57 1.52 -12.18
N ARG A 206 9.93 0.45 -12.68
CA ARG A 206 8.52 0.42 -13.11
C ARG A 206 7.55 0.84 -12.01
N LEU A 207 7.89 0.65 -10.73
CA LEU A 207 7.06 1.07 -9.60
C LEU A 207 6.76 2.58 -9.64
N ALA A 208 7.72 3.39 -10.12
CA ALA A 208 7.58 4.84 -10.20
C ALA A 208 6.48 5.30 -11.18
N ILE A 209 5.98 4.43 -12.05
CA ILE A 209 4.91 4.73 -13.03
C ILE A 209 3.70 3.81 -12.89
N GLN A 210 3.59 3.11 -11.76
CA GLN A 210 2.43 2.29 -11.40
C GLN A 210 1.55 3.04 -10.38
N PRO A 211 0.24 2.75 -10.30
CA PRO A 211 -0.70 3.51 -9.46
C PRO A 211 -0.63 3.17 -7.96
N THR A 212 0.40 2.45 -7.50
CA THR A 212 0.52 2.01 -6.10
C THR A 212 1.24 3.05 -5.23
N LEU A 213 0.76 3.22 -3.99
CA LEU A 213 1.37 4.10 -2.97
C LEU A 213 1.48 3.40 -1.61
N ALA A 214 1.42 2.06 -1.60
CA ALA A 214 1.59 1.30 -0.37
C ALA A 214 3.01 1.52 0.19
N VAL A 215 3.15 1.59 1.51
CA VAL A 215 4.45 1.78 2.17
C VAL A 215 5.42 0.67 1.71
N GLY A 216 6.58 1.06 1.18
CA GLY A 216 7.58 0.14 0.63
C GLY A 216 7.44 -0.21 -0.86
N GLU A 217 6.33 0.15 -1.53
CA GLU A 217 6.16 -0.02 -2.99
C GLU A 217 6.65 1.20 -3.77
N CYS A 218 7.91 1.58 -3.55
CA CYS A 218 8.60 2.64 -4.31
C CYS A 218 9.81 2.05 -5.05
N TRP A 219 10.36 2.81 -6.00
CA TRP A 219 11.66 2.51 -6.59
C TRP A 219 12.77 3.20 -5.80
N PRO A 220 13.55 2.46 -4.98
CA PRO A 220 14.72 2.98 -4.32
C PRO A 220 15.95 2.91 -5.25
N PHE A 221 16.68 4.01 -5.39
CA PHE A 221 17.99 4.04 -6.04
C PHE A 221 19.09 4.47 -5.07
N VAL A 222 20.32 4.03 -5.32
CA VAL A 222 21.47 4.29 -4.46
C VAL A 222 21.79 5.78 -4.43
N GLY A 223 21.99 6.33 -3.22
CA GLY A 223 22.36 7.73 -3.02
C GLY A 223 21.20 8.72 -3.23
N SER A 224 21.55 10.00 -3.42
CA SER A 224 20.62 11.12 -3.56
C SER A 224 20.37 11.57 -5.01
N VAL A 225 21.19 11.11 -5.95
CA VAL A 225 21.14 11.50 -7.36
C VAL A 225 20.67 10.32 -8.20
N GLY A 226 19.65 10.53 -9.02
CA GLY A 226 19.07 9.46 -9.83
C GLY A 226 18.47 9.92 -11.15
N TYR A 227 18.32 8.99 -12.10
CA TYR A 227 17.83 9.22 -13.45
C TYR A 227 16.77 8.18 -13.80
N LEU A 228 15.66 8.63 -14.38
CA LEU A 228 14.59 7.77 -14.88
C LEU A 228 14.14 8.27 -16.25
N VAL A 229 14.38 7.45 -17.27
CA VAL A 229 13.98 7.72 -18.66
C VAL A 229 12.70 6.96 -18.97
N LEU A 230 11.67 7.70 -19.37
CA LEU A 230 10.33 7.20 -19.66
C LEU A 230 10.00 7.38 -21.14
N GLN A 231 9.35 6.38 -21.72
CA GLN A 231 8.54 6.54 -22.92
C GLN A 231 7.09 6.76 -22.48
N LEU A 232 6.50 7.86 -22.92
CA LEU A 232 5.10 8.18 -22.70
C LEU A 232 4.23 7.30 -23.60
N SER A 233 2.98 7.08 -23.19
CA SER A 233 2.00 6.32 -23.97
C SER A 233 1.67 6.97 -25.32
N ARG A 234 1.86 8.28 -25.45
CA ARG A 234 1.68 9.08 -26.67
C ARG A 234 2.65 10.25 -26.69
N ARG A 235 2.93 10.77 -27.88
CA ARG A 235 3.60 12.06 -28.07
C ARG A 235 2.65 13.21 -27.67
N ILE A 236 3.12 14.07 -26.77
CA ILE A 236 2.30 15.16 -26.19
C ILE A 236 3.04 16.50 -26.13
N HIS A 237 2.29 17.60 -26.07
CA HIS A 237 2.76 18.86 -25.51
C HIS A 237 2.69 18.76 -23.98
N VAL A 238 3.85 18.68 -23.33
CA VAL A 238 3.94 18.52 -21.87
C VAL A 238 3.55 19.83 -21.18
N GLU A 239 2.63 19.78 -20.23
CA GLU A 239 2.12 20.97 -19.52
C GLU A 239 2.45 20.95 -18.02
N ALA A 240 2.48 19.76 -17.41
CA ALA A 240 2.75 19.61 -15.99
C ALA A 240 3.28 18.21 -15.63
N PHE A 241 3.84 18.13 -14.43
CA PHE A 241 4.30 16.90 -13.81
C PHE A 241 3.64 16.74 -12.45
N THR A 242 3.49 15.50 -12.00
CA THR A 242 3.07 15.22 -10.62
C THR A 242 4.09 14.30 -9.98
N LEU A 243 4.55 14.66 -8.79
CA LEU A 243 5.38 13.80 -7.96
C LEU A 243 4.61 13.49 -6.68
N GLU A 244 4.51 12.21 -6.36
CA GLU A 244 3.79 11.75 -5.18
C GLU A 244 4.72 10.91 -4.30
N HIS A 245 4.64 11.13 -2.98
CA HIS A 245 5.33 10.36 -1.96
C HIS A 245 4.34 10.01 -0.84
N ILE A 246 4.65 9.02 0.00
CA ILE A 246 3.84 8.76 1.20
C ILE A 246 3.90 9.96 2.16
N PRO A 247 2.80 10.26 2.89
CA PRO A 247 2.83 11.21 3.99
C PRO A 247 3.72 10.70 5.13
N ALA A 248 4.36 11.62 5.85
CA ALA A 248 5.20 11.31 7.00
C ALA A 248 4.48 10.50 8.10
N SER A 249 3.16 10.70 8.25
CA SER A 249 2.32 9.96 9.21
C SER A 249 2.20 8.46 8.93
N LEU A 250 2.49 8.01 7.70
CA LEU A 250 2.47 6.59 7.32
C LEU A 250 3.88 5.97 7.31
N ALA A 251 4.94 6.77 7.46
CA ALA A 251 6.29 6.26 7.53
C ALA A 251 6.55 5.59 8.89
N LEU A 252 7.21 4.42 8.88
CA LEU A 252 7.48 3.64 10.10
C LEU A 252 8.29 4.41 11.15
N ASN A 253 9.18 5.29 10.70
CA ASN A 253 10.03 6.12 11.55
C ASN A 253 9.49 7.56 11.71
N GLY A 254 8.30 7.84 11.16
CA GLY A 254 7.69 9.18 11.17
C GLY A 254 8.37 10.22 10.29
N ASN A 255 9.36 9.85 9.48
CA ASN A 255 10.06 10.73 8.55
C ASN A 255 10.10 10.17 7.12
N ILE A 256 10.32 11.06 6.15
CA ILE A 256 10.38 10.73 4.73
C ILE A 256 11.65 11.33 4.10
N ASP A 257 12.77 11.25 4.82
CA ASP A 257 14.07 11.82 4.41
C ASP A 257 14.61 11.19 3.12
N SER A 258 14.08 10.03 2.72
CA SER A 258 14.36 9.35 1.45
C SER A 258 13.53 9.89 0.27
N ALA A 259 12.59 10.80 0.50
CA ALA A 259 11.84 11.44 -0.57
C ALA A 259 12.78 12.27 -1.47
N PRO A 260 12.50 12.37 -2.77
CA PRO A 260 13.20 13.30 -3.64
C PRO A 260 13.03 14.74 -3.15
N ASN A 261 14.04 15.59 -3.36
CA ASN A 261 14.03 16.99 -2.99
C ASN A 261 14.11 17.86 -4.25
N ASP A 262 15.31 18.21 -4.71
CA ASP A 262 15.48 18.93 -5.96
C ASP A 262 15.48 17.97 -7.15
N PHE A 263 14.75 18.32 -8.20
CA PHE A 263 14.71 17.53 -9.44
C PHE A 263 14.54 18.39 -10.68
N GLU A 264 14.94 17.83 -11.81
CA GLU A 264 14.81 18.42 -13.14
C GLU A 264 14.04 17.46 -14.04
N VAL A 265 13.30 18.02 -15.01
CA VAL A 265 12.62 17.22 -16.01
C VAL A 265 13.01 17.70 -17.40
N TYR A 266 13.33 16.76 -18.28
CA TYR A 266 13.74 17.01 -19.66
C TYR A 266 12.80 16.30 -20.64
N GLY A 267 12.43 16.97 -21.72
CA GLY A 267 11.80 16.35 -22.88
C GLY A 267 12.87 15.91 -23.88
N MET A 268 12.77 14.71 -24.44
CA MET A 268 13.76 14.16 -25.37
C MET A 268 13.11 13.78 -26.70
N ASP A 269 13.87 13.96 -27.80
CA ASP A 269 13.41 13.60 -29.14
C ASP A 269 13.52 12.10 -29.42
N SER A 270 14.51 11.44 -28.80
CA SER A 270 14.73 9.99 -28.86
C SER A 270 15.16 9.43 -27.51
N ALA A 271 15.11 8.10 -27.34
CA ALA A 271 15.52 7.43 -26.11
C ALA A 271 17.01 7.61 -25.77
N GLU A 272 17.86 7.78 -26.79
CA GLU A 272 19.31 7.91 -26.66
C GLU A 272 19.79 9.35 -26.54
N ASP A 273 18.91 10.34 -26.75
CA ASP A 273 19.25 11.75 -26.60
C ASP A 273 19.73 12.03 -25.16
N LYS A 274 20.94 12.58 -25.05
CA LYS A 274 21.58 12.91 -23.77
C LYS A 274 21.45 14.38 -23.40
N ALA A 275 21.11 15.24 -24.36
CA ALA A 275 21.00 16.67 -24.12
C ALA A 275 19.60 17.01 -23.60
N GLY A 276 18.57 16.52 -24.29
CA GLY A 276 17.18 16.85 -24.00
C GLY A 276 16.89 18.35 -24.02
N PHE A 277 15.63 18.71 -23.80
CA PHE A 277 15.17 20.08 -23.57
C PHE A 277 14.69 20.21 -22.13
N LEU A 278 15.31 21.09 -21.34
CA LEU A 278 14.93 21.31 -19.94
C LEU A 278 13.51 21.90 -19.87
N LEU A 279 12.56 21.15 -19.33
CA LEU A 279 11.18 21.60 -19.11
C LEU A 279 11.04 22.38 -17.81
N GLY A 280 11.87 22.10 -16.81
CA GLY A 280 11.89 22.87 -15.57
C GLY A 280 12.74 22.24 -14.46
N ARG A 281 12.92 23.04 -13.39
CA ARG A 281 13.58 22.65 -12.14
C ARG A 281 12.62 22.84 -10.98
N TYR A 282 12.52 21.85 -10.13
CA TYR A 282 11.49 21.78 -9.11
C TYR A 282 12.06 21.31 -7.78
N ASN A 283 11.30 21.57 -6.72
CA ASN A 283 11.59 21.14 -5.37
C ASN A 283 10.34 20.46 -4.80
N TYR A 284 10.47 19.21 -4.36
CA TYR A 284 9.41 18.49 -3.67
C TYR A 284 9.48 18.76 -2.16
N SER A 285 8.39 19.26 -1.58
CA SER A 285 8.34 19.67 -0.18
C SER A 285 7.79 18.56 0.72
N ILE A 286 8.59 18.01 1.63
CA ILE A 286 8.11 17.00 2.60
C ILE A 286 7.13 17.55 3.66
N THR A 287 7.04 18.88 3.79
CA THR A 287 6.07 19.56 4.66
C THR A 287 4.76 19.90 3.94
N GLY A 288 4.72 19.74 2.62
CA GLY A 288 3.54 19.98 1.80
C GLY A 288 2.62 18.76 1.69
N GLU A 289 1.68 18.84 0.76
CA GLU A 289 0.80 17.71 0.44
C GLU A 289 1.60 16.54 -0.15
N PRO A 290 1.19 15.27 0.10
CA PRO A 290 1.89 14.09 -0.42
C PRO A 290 1.94 14.02 -1.95
N LEU A 291 0.93 14.59 -2.63
CA LEU A 291 0.85 14.71 -4.09
C LEU A 291 1.11 16.17 -4.46
N GLN A 292 2.14 16.43 -5.25
CA GLN A 292 2.53 17.79 -5.67
C GLN A 292 2.57 17.91 -7.18
N ASN A 293 1.91 18.96 -7.68
CA ASN A 293 1.81 19.27 -9.10
C ASN A 293 2.76 20.40 -9.47
N PHE A 294 3.50 20.22 -10.56
CA PHE A 294 4.54 21.12 -11.03
C PHE A 294 4.28 21.50 -12.48
N LYS A 295 3.96 22.77 -12.74
CA LYS A 295 3.77 23.27 -14.12
C LYS A 295 5.10 23.39 -14.85
N VAL A 296 5.11 23.14 -16.15
CA VAL A 296 6.29 23.37 -17.00
C VAL A 296 6.75 24.83 -16.89
N GLN A 297 8.04 25.04 -16.61
CA GLN A 297 8.62 26.38 -16.45
C GLN A 297 9.10 26.94 -17.79
N HIS A 298 9.78 26.11 -18.58
CA HIS A 298 10.28 26.49 -19.90
C HIS A 298 9.30 26.01 -20.96
N GLN A 299 8.37 26.90 -21.32
CA GLN A 299 7.36 26.61 -22.34
C GLN A 299 7.99 26.42 -23.71
N THR A 300 7.42 25.52 -24.50
CA THR A 300 7.87 25.20 -25.84
C THR A 300 6.71 24.63 -26.66
N GLU A 301 6.71 24.92 -27.96
CA GLU A 301 5.77 24.31 -28.92
C GLU A 301 6.20 22.87 -29.29
N ARG A 302 7.34 22.41 -28.78
CA ARG A 302 7.84 21.05 -29.03
C ARG A 302 6.96 20.01 -28.34
N THR A 303 6.89 18.85 -28.98
CA THR A 303 6.18 17.68 -28.46
C THR A 303 7.19 16.59 -28.12
N PHE A 304 6.92 15.88 -27.05
CA PHE A 304 7.82 14.86 -26.54
C PHE A 304 7.07 13.54 -26.36
N GLU A 305 7.75 12.47 -26.76
CA GLU A 305 7.35 11.10 -26.46
C GLU A 305 8.24 10.50 -25.36
N PHE A 306 9.44 11.04 -25.17
CA PHE A 306 10.39 10.61 -24.17
C PHE A 306 10.61 11.71 -23.14
N VAL A 307 10.64 11.35 -21.87
CA VAL A 307 10.87 12.27 -20.75
C VAL A 307 11.92 11.68 -19.82
N GLU A 308 12.88 12.51 -19.42
CA GLU A 308 13.88 12.15 -18.40
C GLU A 308 13.59 12.92 -17.12
N LEU A 309 13.33 12.20 -16.03
CA LEU A 309 13.31 12.71 -14.67
C LEU A 309 14.70 12.54 -14.06
N LYS A 310 15.28 13.65 -13.58
CA LYS A 310 16.57 13.67 -12.91
C LYS A 310 16.42 14.18 -11.49
N ILE A 311 16.60 13.31 -10.51
CA ILE A 311 16.66 13.68 -9.10
C ILE A 311 18.07 14.15 -8.78
N LEU A 312 18.19 15.33 -8.19
CA LEU A 312 19.47 15.97 -7.83
C LEU A 312 19.82 15.78 -6.35
N THR A 313 18.80 15.82 -5.49
CA THR A 313 18.97 15.70 -4.03
C THR A 313 17.78 14.96 -3.42
N ASN A 314 17.94 14.50 -2.18
CA ASN A 314 16.86 14.01 -1.33
C ASN A 314 16.80 14.81 -0.03
N HIS A 315 15.92 14.43 0.90
CA HIS A 315 15.70 15.13 2.17
C HIS A 315 16.62 14.66 3.31
N GLY A 316 17.76 14.03 2.99
CA GLY A 316 18.82 13.73 3.97
C GLY A 316 19.11 12.24 4.19
N ASN A 317 18.41 11.33 3.51
CA ASN A 317 18.77 9.91 3.57
C ASN A 317 20.12 9.65 2.88
N ILE A 318 21.10 9.15 3.65
CA ILE A 318 22.48 8.95 3.16
C ILE A 318 22.66 7.70 2.29
N HIS A 319 21.68 6.78 2.27
CA HIS A 319 21.83 5.48 1.62
C HIS A 319 21.09 5.41 0.28
N TYR A 320 19.87 5.93 0.23
CA TYR A 320 19.01 5.80 -0.94
C TYR A 320 17.97 6.91 -1.01
N THR A 321 17.37 7.05 -2.19
CA THR A 321 16.19 7.88 -2.44
C THR A 321 15.09 7.00 -2.99
N CYS A 322 13.85 7.16 -2.50
CA CYS A 322 12.71 6.37 -2.94
C CYS A 322 11.72 7.18 -3.77
N LEU A 323 11.56 6.79 -5.02
CA LEU A 323 10.61 7.39 -5.94
C LEU A 323 9.31 6.57 -5.94
N TYR A 324 8.22 7.14 -5.43
CA TYR A 324 6.92 6.49 -5.33
C TYR A 324 6.14 6.54 -6.63
N ARG A 325 5.71 7.73 -7.06
CA ARG A 325 5.02 7.88 -8.35
C ARG A 325 5.37 9.20 -9.02
N PHE A 326 5.69 9.13 -10.30
CA PHE A 326 5.91 10.26 -11.18
C PHE A 326 4.93 10.19 -12.36
N ARG A 327 4.24 11.31 -12.62
CA ARG A 327 3.22 11.42 -13.66
C ARG A 327 3.59 12.54 -14.62
N VAL A 328 3.22 12.37 -15.88
CA VAL A 328 3.43 13.38 -16.92
C VAL A 328 2.09 13.75 -17.54
N HIS A 329 1.77 15.03 -17.54
CA HIS A 329 0.50 15.58 -18.01
C HIS A 329 0.73 16.51 -19.19
N GLY A 330 -0.25 16.56 -20.10
CA GLY A 330 -0.19 17.42 -21.27
C GLY A 330 -1.33 17.19 -22.23
N LYS A 331 -1.17 17.72 -23.44
CA LYS A 331 -2.13 17.56 -24.54
C LYS A 331 -1.55 16.68 -25.63
N PRO A 332 -2.28 15.64 -26.09
CA PRO A 332 -1.81 14.80 -27.17
C PRO A 332 -1.76 15.60 -28.47
N VAL A 333 -0.78 15.29 -29.32
CA VAL A 333 -0.82 15.75 -30.71
C VAL A 333 -2.03 15.09 -31.36
N HIS A 334 -2.93 15.87 -31.96
CA HIS A 334 -4.07 15.31 -32.67
C HIS A 334 -3.53 14.50 -33.85
N ASP A 335 -3.70 13.19 -33.79
CA ASP A 335 -3.35 12.30 -34.87
C ASP A 335 -4.66 11.92 -35.56
N ASP A 336 -4.95 12.56 -36.69
CA ASP A 336 -6.15 12.32 -37.51
C ASP A 336 -6.18 10.91 -38.12
N THR A 337 -5.18 10.05 -37.83
CA THR A 337 -5.04 8.72 -38.45
C THR A 337 -5.62 7.56 -37.63
N VAL A 338 -6.27 7.82 -36.50
CA VAL A 338 -6.89 6.77 -35.66
C VAL A 338 -8.39 7.02 -35.48
N TRP A 339 -9.15 6.74 -36.55
CA TRP A 339 -10.58 6.43 -36.48
C TRP A 339 -10.91 5.29 -37.45
#